data_AF-A0A956D862-F1
#
_entry.id   AF-A0A956D862-F1
#
_cell.length_a   1.000
_cell.length_b   1.000
_cell.length_c   1.000
_cell.angle_alpha   90.00
_cell.angle_beta   90.00
_cell.angle_gamma   90.00
#
_symmetry.space_group_name_H-M   'P 1'
#
loop_
_entity.id
_entity.type
_entity.pdbx_description
1 polymer ?
#
loop_
_entity_poly.entity_id
_entity_poly.type
_entity_poly.pdbx_seq_one_letter_code
_entity_poly.pdbx_strand_id
1 'polypeptide(L)'
;MAQAARSFRVYFVAHADGKHTGLLVRRYSSLFDGPPPSAYGSDEASVLRQLELDLRLRLSRNPGELDRYLWSEAFETRTVSLTVSPASVVDKQPVIAKREMPLRLTYAWCKAQDGSYRVMLPRFDWWLILEDLQTAKGALEHAISGALLGAEPAWLYDFRREGEEHVVAWEPALLREVKVSADAPKETDERKVLAQVADDWVGRASKGKLPRPVGEPRVKSSWLPAISQDPSRPLRSLLFVGDSGVGKTTEVRHVAHALLALGRERKNTRSPGLFATSAERLLAGMIYLGMWQ
;
A
#
# COMPACT_ATOMS: atom_id res chain seq x y z
N MET A 1 -19.13 1.22 -17.76
CA MET A 1 -19.59 1.04 -16.37
C MET A 1 -18.61 1.76 -15.46
N ALA A 2 -19.08 2.74 -14.68
CA ALA A 2 -18.21 3.52 -13.79
C ALA A 2 -17.58 2.57 -12.75
N GLN A 3 -16.24 2.56 -12.69
CA GLN A 3 -15.50 1.74 -11.76
C GLN A 3 -15.74 2.31 -10.35
N ALA A 4 -16.38 1.53 -9.47
CA ALA A 4 -16.64 1.96 -8.10
C ALA A 4 -15.32 2.37 -7.41
N ALA A 5 -15.33 3.50 -6.71
CA ALA A 5 -14.14 4.04 -6.07
C ALA A 5 -13.54 3.02 -5.09
N ARG A 6 -12.27 2.64 -5.31
CA ARG A 6 -11.58 1.70 -4.44
C ARG A 6 -11.36 2.35 -3.07
N SER A 7 -11.74 1.63 -2.03
CA SER A 7 -11.73 2.07 -0.63
C SER A 7 -11.35 0.91 0.28
N PHE A 8 -11.02 1.20 1.53
CA PHE A 8 -10.72 0.16 2.51
C PHE A 8 -12.00 -0.42 3.12
N ARG A 9 -11.88 -1.62 3.69
CA ARG A 9 -12.94 -2.27 4.45
C ARG A 9 -12.42 -2.54 5.86
N VAL A 10 -13.11 -2.00 6.85
CA VAL A 10 -12.76 -2.17 8.26
C VAL A 10 -13.84 -3.01 8.91
N TYR A 11 -13.44 -4.14 9.49
CA TYR A 11 -14.29 -4.99 10.30
C TYR A 11 -14.26 -4.52 11.74
N PHE A 12 -15.42 -4.17 12.28
CA PHE A 12 -15.57 -3.74 13.67
C PHE A 12 -16.14 -4.85 14.53
N VAL A 13 -15.60 -4.95 15.74
CA VAL A 13 -16.13 -5.77 16.83
C VAL A 13 -16.38 -4.84 18.02
N ALA A 14 -17.64 -4.72 18.44
CA ALA A 14 -17.99 -4.06 19.68
C ALA A 14 -17.77 -5.02 20.87
N HIS A 15 -17.09 -4.55 21.90
CA HIS A 15 -16.78 -5.31 23.10
C HIS A 15 -17.77 -5.00 24.22
N ALA A 16 -17.88 -5.93 25.18
CA ALA A 16 -18.74 -5.77 26.35
C ALA A 16 -18.37 -4.56 27.22
N ASP A 17 -17.12 -4.08 27.16
CA ASP A 17 -16.66 -2.87 27.87
C ASP A 17 -16.99 -1.57 27.13
N GLY A 18 -17.74 -1.64 26.03
CA GLY A 18 -18.13 -0.49 25.19
C GLY A 18 -17.03 -0.03 24.23
N LYS A 19 -15.87 -0.68 24.22
CA LYS A 19 -14.78 -0.38 23.29
C LYS A 19 -14.96 -1.14 21.98
N HIS A 20 -14.17 -0.76 20.99
CA HIS A 20 -14.24 -1.26 19.63
C HIS A 20 -12.86 -1.73 19.18
N THR A 21 -12.81 -2.92 18.57
CA THR A 21 -11.66 -3.35 17.77
C THR A 21 -11.99 -3.16 16.30
N GLY A 22 -11.08 -2.57 15.54
CA GLY A 22 -11.15 -2.52 14.08
C GLY A 22 -10.03 -3.34 13.46
N LEU A 23 -10.37 -4.11 12.43
CA LEU A 23 -9.45 -4.92 11.65
C LEU A 23 -9.56 -4.54 10.18
N LEU A 24 -8.44 -4.27 9.53
CA LEU A 24 -8.42 -3.97 8.09
C LEU A 24 -8.52 -5.26 7.28
N VAL A 25 -9.53 -5.36 6.42
CA VAL A 25 -9.78 -6.55 5.61
C VAL A 25 -8.86 -6.60 4.39
N ARG A 26 -8.05 -7.66 4.27
CA ARG A 26 -7.13 -7.89 3.14
C ARG A 26 -7.72 -8.78 2.06
N ARG A 27 -7.37 -8.57 0.80
CA ARG A 27 -7.83 -9.39 -0.36
C ARG A 27 -7.27 -10.81 -0.37
N TYR A 28 -6.07 -11.00 0.19
CA TYR A 28 -5.38 -12.28 0.26
C TYR A 28 -4.27 -12.26 1.32
N SER A 29 -4.00 -13.43 1.87
CA SER A 29 -2.95 -13.73 2.85
C SER A 29 -1.88 -14.66 2.27
N SER A 30 -0.64 -14.50 2.68
CA SER A 30 0.52 -15.34 2.42
C SER A 30 1.10 -15.86 3.73
N LEU A 31 1.80 -16.99 3.67
CA LEU A 31 2.22 -17.76 4.86
C LEU A 31 3.20 -17.02 5.79
N PHE A 32 3.86 -15.96 5.30
CA PHE A 32 4.82 -15.13 6.04
C PHE A 32 4.32 -13.70 6.29
N ASP A 33 3.03 -13.44 6.03
CA ASP A 33 2.48 -12.12 6.33
C ASP A 33 2.34 -11.90 7.83
N GLY A 34 2.67 -10.69 8.27
CA GLY A 34 2.26 -10.23 9.59
C GLY A 34 0.73 -10.13 9.72
N PRO A 35 0.23 -9.93 10.96
CA PRO A 35 -1.18 -9.71 11.18
C PRO A 35 -1.66 -8.46 10.41
N PRO A 36 -2.92 -8.48 9.91
CA PRO A 36 -3.50 -7.31 9.28
C PRO A 36 -3.51 -6.12 10.26
N PRO A 37 -3.49 -4.87 9.74
CA PRO A 37 -3.63 -3.67 10.57
C PRO A 37 -4.86 -3.78 11.46
N SER A 38 -4.65 -3.59 12.76
CA SER A 38 -5.72 -3.63 13.76
C SER A 38 -5.53 -2.50 14.77
N ALA A 39 -6.63 -2.04 15.34
CA ALA A 39 -6.62 -0.98 16.35
C ALA A 39 -7.73 -1.18 17.37
N TYR A 40 -7.55 -0.59 18.56
CA TYR A 40 -8.47 -0.65 19.67
C TYR A 40 -8.77 0.74 20.20
N GLY A 41 -10.05 1.06 20.40
CA GLY A 41 -10.46 2.40 20.80
C GLY A 41 -11.78 2.42 21.55
N SER A 42 -12.07 3.54 22.21
CA SER A 42 -13.35 3.78 22.89
C SER A 42 -14.50 3.98 21.91
N ASP A 43 -14.21 4.48 20.70
CA ASP A 43 -15.17 4.70 19.62
C ASP A 43 -14.56 4.27 18.28
N GLU A 44 -15.42 4.10 17.28
CA GLU A 44 -14.98 3.74 15.92
C GLU A 44 -14.05 4.79 15.31
N ALA A 45 -14.30 6.07 15.59
CA ALA A 45 -13.47 7.15 15.06
C ALA A 45 -12.02 7.08 15.56
N SER A 46 -11.78 6.72 16.82
CA SER A 46 -10.44 6.54 17.37
C SER A 46 -9.75 5.32 16.76
N VAL A 47 -10.50 4.24 16.54
CA VAL A 47 -9.99 3.04 15.86
C VAL A 47 -9.54 3.38 14.44
N LEU A 48 -10.37 4.10 13.67
CA LEU A 48 -10.01 4.52 12.31
C LEU A 48 -8.78 5.43 12.28
N ARG A 49 -8.66 6.37 13.23
CA ARG A 49 -7.45 7.22 13.34
C ARG A 49 -6.19 6.40 13.63
N GLN A 50 -6.27 5.43 14.53
CA GLN A 50 -5.14 4.55 14.84
C GLN A 50 -4.78 3.65 13.64
N LEU A 51 -5.77 3.10 12.95
CA LEU A 51 -5.55 2.34 11.71
C LEU A 51 -4.86 3.18 10.64
N GLU A 52 -5.21 4.47 10.52
CA GLU A 52 -4.54 5.37 9.58
C GLU A 52 -3.06 5.57 9.92
N LEU A 53 -2.73 5.71 11.20
CA LEU A 53 -1.35 5.82 11.66
C LEU A 53 -0.55 4.54 11.39
N ASP A 54 -1.10 3.37 11.70
CA ASP A 54 -0.45 2.07 11.40
C ASP A 54 -0.24 1.90 9.88
N LEU A 55 -1.26 2.21 9.07
CA LEU A 55 -1.16 2.15 7.61
C LEU A 55 -0.06 3.07 7.07
N ARG A 56 0.05 4.31 7.56
CA ARG A 56 1.11 5.24 7.14
C ARG A 56 2.50 4.67 7.43
N LEU A 57 2.69 4.09 8.62
CA LEU A 57 3.97 3.46 9.01
C LEU A 57 4.30 2.22 8.19
N ARG A 58 3.29 1.42 7.81
CA ARG A 58 3.51 0.25 6.94
C ARG A 58 3.82 0.66 5.50
N LEU A 59 3.05 1.60 4.95
CA LEU A 59 3.26 2.11 3.59
C LEU A 59 4.62 2.82 3.42
N SER A 60 5.15 3.45 4.47
CA SER A 60 6.50 4.02 4.41
C SER A 60 7.59 2.95 4.27
N ARG A 61 7.32 1.71 4.71
CA ARG A 61 8.24 0.57 4.57
C ARG A 61 8.01 -0.18 3.27
N ASN A 62 6.74 -0.35 2.87
CA ASN A 62 6.36 -1.08 1.67
C ASN A 62 5.14 -0.41 0.98
N PRO A 63 5.38 0.51 0.02
CA PRO A 63 4.30 1.21 -0.68
C PRO A 63 3.35 0.28 -1.47
N GLY A 64 3.83 -0.89 -1.90
CA GLY A 64 3.04 -1.88 -2.66
C GLY A 64 2.00 -2.63 -1.81
N GLU A 65 2.01 -2.46 -0.48
CA GLU A 65 1.06 -3.14 0.40
C GLU A 65 -0.37 -2.59 0.27
N LEU A 66 -0.54 -1.35 -0.25
CA LEU A 66 -1.83 -0.66 -0.36
C LEU A 66 -2.86 -1.48 -1.17
N ASP A 67 -2.45 -2.01 -2.32
CA ASP A 67 -3.33 -2.73 -3.25
C ASP A 67 -3.96 -3.98 -2.62
N ARG A 68 -3.32 -4.52 -1.58
CA ARG A 68 -3.78 -5.70 -0.85
C ARG A 68 -5.05 -5.43 -0.05
N TYR A 69 -5.31 -4.18 0.33
CA TYR A 69 -6.44 -3.80 1.18
C TYR A 69 -7.52 -3.01 0.42
N LEU A 70 -7.28 -2.67 -0.85
CA LEU A 70 -8.22 -1.89 -1.65
C LEU A 70 -9.33 -2.74 -2.27
N TRP A 71 -10.57 -2.43 -1.90
CA TRP A 71 -11.78 -3.10 -2.36
C TRP A 71 -12.66 -2.18 -3.18
N SER A 72 -13.31 -2.74 -4.20
CA SER A 72 -14.39 -2.11 -4.96
C SER A 72 -15.76 -2.59 -4.47
N GLU A 73 -15.79 -3.82 -3.96
CA GLU A 73 -16.97 -4.55 -3.54
C GLU A 73 -17.47 -4.04 -2.18
N ALA A 74 -18.79 -3.96 -2.01
CA ALA A 74 -19.40 -3.72 -0.71
C ALA A 74 -19.44 -5.03 0.08
N PHE A 75 -19.21 -4.94 1.38
CA PHE A 75 -19.29 -6.08 2.28
C PHE A 75 -20.52 -5.95 3.16
N GLU A 76 -21.19 -7.07 3.37
CA GLU A 76 -22.27 -7.22 4.34
C GLU A 76 -21.83 -8.23 5.40
N THR A 77 -22.37 -8.12 6.61
CA THR A 77 -22.17 -9.12 7.66
C THR A 77 -23.43 -9.94 7.87
N ARG A 78 -23.24 -11.22 8.15
CA ARG A 78 -24.34 -12.12 8.51
C ARG A 78 -23.90 -13.01 9.66
N THR A 79 -24.78 -13.12 10.64
CA THR A 79 -24.58 -14.05 11.76
C THR A 79 -25.20 -15.39 11.42
N VAL A 80 -24.48 -16.47 11.75
CA VAL A 80 -24.92 -17.84 11.55
C VAL A 80 -24.72 -18.65 12.82
N SER A 81 -25.66 -19.54 13.11
CA SER A 81 -25.55 -20.54 14.17
C SER A 81 -25.10 -21.86 13.55
N LEU A 82 -23.98 -22.38 14.02
CA LEU A 82 -23.33 -23.60 13.58
C LEU A 82 -23.35 -24.62 14.70
N THR A 83 -23.34 -25.89 14.34
CA THR A 83 -23.14 -26.98 15.30
C THR A 83 -21.85 -27.70 14.96
N VAL A 84 -20.89 -27.70 15.89
CA VAL A 84 -19.60 -28.37 15.69
C VAL A 84 -19.33 -29.37 16.80
N SER A 85 -18.68 -30.47 16.43
CA SER A 85 -18.23 -31.48 17.37
C SER A 85 -16.72 -31.34 17.53
N PRO A 86 -16.21 -30.78 18.64
CA PRO A 86 -14.78 -30.63 18.84
C PRO A 86 -14.11 -32.01 18.86
N ALA A 87 -12.90 -32.12 18.29
CA ALA A 87 -12.15 -33.36 18.35
C ALA A 87 -11.10 -33.30 19.47
N SER A 88 -11.07 -34.33 20.31
CA SER A 88 -9.97 -34.58 21.24
C SER A 88 -8.93 -35.48 20.59
N VAL A 89 -7.65 -35.29 20.88
CA VAL A 89 -6.62 -36.24 20.43
C VAL A 89 -6.50 -37.37 21.46
N VAL A 90 -6.69 -38.61 21.01
CA VAL A 90 -6.39 -39.82 21.79
C VAL A 90 -5.37 -40.62 20.99
N ASP A 91 -4.22 -40.96 21.58
CA ASP A 91 -3.14 -41.71 20.93
C ASP A 91 -2.72 -41.16 19.54
N LYS A 92 -2.58 -39.83 19.44
CA LYS A 92 -2.24 -39.09 18.20
C LYS A 92 -3.29 -39.20 17.08
N GLN A 93 -4.47 -39.73 17.36
CA GLN A 93 -5.60 -39.76 16.44
C GLN A 93 -6.70 -38.77 16.88
N PRO A 94 -7.28 -37.98 15.96
CA PRO A 94 -8.40 -37.13 16.29
C PRO A 94 -9.66 -37.98 16.50
N VAL A 95 -10.22 -37.91 17.71
CA VAL A 95 -11.50 -38.53 18.06
C VAL A 95 -12.54 -37.43 18.12
N ILE A 96 -13.51 -37.49 17.20
CA ILE A 96 -14.64 -36.56 17.17
C ILE A 96 -15.51 -36.83 18.40
N ALA A 97 -15.69 -35.81 19.26
CA ALA A 97 -16.49 -35.97 20.45
C ALA A 97 -17.96 -36.19 20.09
N LYS A 98 -18.66 -37.01 20.88
CA LYS A 98 -20.12 -37.21 20.76
C LYS A 98 -20.93 -35.94 21.09
N ARG A 99 -20.33 -34.98 21.82
CA ARG A 99 -21.00 -33.77 22.26
C ARG A 99 -20.93 -32.68 21.20
N GLU A 100 -22.07 -32.34 20.63
CA GLU A 100 -22.25 -31.18 19.77
C GLU A 100 -22.19 -29.88 20.58
N MET A 101 -21.54 -28.87 20.04
CA MET A 101 -21.45 -27.53 20.61
C MET A 101 -22.01 -26.49 19.64
N PRO A 102 -23.05 -25.74 20.03
CA PRO A 102 -23.56 -24.65 19.20
C PRO A 102 -22.58 -23.46 19.26
N LEU A 103 -22.17 -22.98 18.10
CA LEU A 103 -21.38 -21.77 17.92
C LEU A 103 -22.19 -20.73 17.16
N ARG A 104 -22.05 -19.46 17.52
CA ARG A 104 -22.66 -18.35 16.81
C ARG A 104 -21.57 -17.41 16.33
N LEU A 105 -21.44 -17.28 15.02
CA LEU A 105 -20.35 -16.56 14.38
C LEU A 105 -20.88 -15.55 13.39
N THR A 106 -20.16 -14.45 13.25
CA THR A 106 -20.41 -13.46 12.21
C THR A 106 -19.37 -13.62 11.11
N TYR A 107 -19.83 -13.71 9.87
CA TYR A 107 -18.96 -13.67 8.70
C TYR A 107 -19.27 -12.44 7.87
N ALA A 108 -18.25 -11.93 7.21
CA ALA A 108 -18.37 -10.87 6.22
C ALA A 108 -18.44 -11.49 4.83
N TRP A 109 -19.23 -10.95 3.93
CA TRP A 109 -19.32 -11.46 2.56
C TRP A 109 -19.50 -10.34 1.54
N CYS A 110 -19.05 -10.60 0.31
CA CYS A 110 -19.29 -9.73 -0.84
C CYS A 110 -19.55 -10.55 -2.10
N LYS A 111 -20.35 -10.00 -3.01
CA LYS A 111 -20.59 -10.59 -4.33
C LYS A 111 -19.51 -10.13 -5.30
N ALA A 112 -18.79 -11.07 -5.91
CA ALA A 112 -17.78 -10.81 -6.91
C ALA A 112 -18.41 -10.56 -8.30
N GLN A 113 -17.62 -10.02 -9.23
CA GLN A 113 -18.08 -9.66 -10.57
C GLN A 113 -18.48 -10.87 -11.42
N ASP A 114 -17.88 -12.03 -11.16
CA ASP A 114 -18.18 -13.32 -11.79
C ASP A 114 -19.45 -13.98 -11.23
N GLY A 115 -20.12 -13.35 -10.26
CA GLY A 115 -21.32 -13.86 -9.62
C GLY A 115 -21.06 -14.73 -8.38
N SER A 116 -19.81 -15.09 -8.10
CA SER A 116 -19.43 -15.84 -6.90
C SER A 116 -19.55 -15.00 -5.63
N TYR A 117 -19.68 -15.66 -4.48
CA TYR A 117 -19.71 -15.03 -3.16
C TYR A 117 -18.38 -15.29 -2.46
N ARG A 118 -17.67 -14.21 -2.10
CA ARG A 118 -16.52 -14.30 -1.20
C ARG A 118 -17.02 -14.16 0.22
N VAL A 119 -16.76 -15.17 1.03
CA VAL A 119 -17.08 -15.22 2.45
C VAL A 119 -15.79 -15.21 3.25
N MET A 120 -15.74 -14.36 4.26
CA MET A 120 -14.60 -14.20 5.14
C MET A 120 -15.04 -14.36 6.60
N LEU A 121 -14.23 -15.07 7.38
CA LEU A 121 -14.25 -15.02 8.84
C LEU A 121 -13.15 -14.05 9.32
N PRO A 122 -13.46 -12.78 9.61
CA PRO A 122 -12.42 -11.75 9.72
C PRO A 122 -11.46 -11.99 10.89
N ARG A 123 -11.96 -12.53 12.01
CA ARG A 123 -11.15 -12.84 13.20
C ARG A 123 -10.04 -13.86 12.95
N PHE A 124 -10.27 -14.78 12.01
CA PHE A 124 -9.34 -15.85 11.65
C PHE A 124 -8.65 -15.61 10.31
N ASP A 125 -9.07 -14.57 9.59
CA ASP A 125 -8.60 -14.24 8.25
C ASP A 125 -8.78 -15.38 7.23
N TRP A 126 -9.81 -16.18 7.44
CA TRP A 126 -10.14 -17.29 6.55
C TRP A 126 -11.06 -16.83 5.44
N TRP A 127 -10.77 -17.32 4.24
CA TRP A 127 -11.51 -17.00 3.02
C TRP A 127 -12.11 -18.26 2.42
N LEU A 128 -13.36 -18.13 1.98
CA LEU A 128 -14.09 -19.14 1.23
C LEU A 128 -14.71 -18.45 0.01
N ILE A 129 -14.74 -19.16 -1.11
CA ILE A 129 -15.45 -18.73 -2.32
C ILE A 129 -16.57 -19.73 -2.52
N LEU A 130 -17.80 -19.22 -2.64
CA LEU A 130 -19.01 -20.01 -2.75
C LEU A 130 -19.75 -19.61 -4.03
N GLU A 131 -20.40 -20.58 -4.67
CA GLU A 131 -21.28 -20.33 -5.81
C GLU A 131 -22.62 -19.71 -5.36
N ASP A 132 -23.10 -20.15 -4.19
CA ASP A 132 -24.32 -19.65 -3.56
C ASP A 132 -24.09 -19.37 -2.08
N LEU A 133 -24.49 -18.18 -1.64
CA LEU A 133 -24.42 -17.74 -0.25
C LEU A 133 -25.21 -18.65 0.71
N GLN A 134 -26.24 -19.37 0.23
CA GLN A 134 -26.98 -20.31 1.09
C GLN A 134 -26.10 -21.47 1.59
N THR A 135 -25.07 -21.84 0.82
CA THR A 135 -24.14 -22.91 1.19
C THR A 135 -23.12 -22.48 2.26
N ALA A 136 -23.06 -21.20 2.60
CA ALA A 136 -22.07 -20.65 3.54
C ALA A 136 -22.11 -21.33 4.90
N LYS A 137 -23.31 -21.66 5.42
CA LYS A 137 -23.43 -22.35 6.71
C LYS A 137 -22.66 -23.67 6.72
N GLY A 138 -22.94 -24.55 5.75
CA GLY A 138 -22.31 -25.87 5.67
C GLY A 138 -20.81 -25.78 5.40
N ALA A 139 -20.38 -24.85 4.53
CA ALA A 139 -18.97 -24.62 4.26
C ALA A 139 -18.21 -24.14 5.50
N LEU A 140 -18.79 -23.22 6.28
CA LEU A 140 -18.22 -22.73 7.54
C LEU A 140 -18.18 -23.84 8.61
N GLU A 141 -19.24 -24.63 8.75
CA GLU A 141 -19.27 -25.79 9.65
C GLU A 141 -18.13 -26.77 9.34
N HIS A 142 -17.92 -27.08 8.06
CA HIS A 142 -16.85 -27.97 7.63
C HIS A 142 -15.46 -27.38 7.92
N ALA A 143 -15.24 -26.11 7.57
CA ALA A 143 -13.96 -25.43 7.78
C ALA A 143 -13.61 -25.34 9.28
N ILE A 144 -14.57 -24.96 10.13
CA ILE A 144 -14.36 -24.84 11.58
C ILE A 144 -14.17 -26.21 12.22
N SER A 145 -14.96 -27.21 11.82
CA SER A 145 -14.77 -28.57 12.31
C SER A 145 -13.37 -29.08 11.98
N GLY A 146 -12.89 -28.84 10.76
CA GLY A 146 -11.52 -29.17 10.33
C GLY A 146 -10.45 -28.44 11.16
N ALA A 147 -10.63 -27.14 11.42
CA ALA A 147 -9.70 -26.36 12.23
C ALA A 147 -9.69 -26.75 13.71
N LEU A 148 -10.81 -27.28 14.22
CA LEU A 148 -10.92 -27.83 15.57
C LEU A 148 -10.39 -29.27 15.68
N LEU A 149 -9.96 -29.90 14.59
CA LEU A 149 -9.36 -31.24 14.63
C LEU A 149 -8.00 -31.21 15.35
N GLY A 150 -7.98 -31.70 16.59
CA GLY A 150 -6.77 -31.74 17.40
C GLY A 150 -6.38 -30.40 18.03
N ALA A 151 -7.26 -29.39 17.95
CA ALA A 151 -7.08 -28.12 18.63
C ALA A 151 -7.35 -28.26 20.14
N GLU A 152 -6.66 -27.45 20.95
CA GLU A 152 -6.92 -27.41 22.38
C GLU A 152 -8.30 -26.77 22.67
N PRO A 153 -8.99 -27.18 23.75
CA PRO A 153 -10.27 -26.57 24.14
C PRO A 153 -10.25 -25.04 24.29
N ALA A 154 -9.08 -24.44 24.53
CA ALA A 154 -8.89 -22.99 24.57
C ALA A 154 -9.27 -22.29 23.25
N TRP A 155 -9.14 -22.97 22.11
CA TRP A 155 -9.46 -22.43 20.79
C TRP A 155 -10.97 -22.19 20.61
N LEU A 156 -11.82 -22.89 21.37
CA LEU A 156 -13.27 -22.64 21.36
C LEU A 156 -13.62 -21.25 21.91
N TYR A 157 -12.74 -20.62 22.70
CA TYR A 157 -12.95 -19.26 23.17
C TYR A 157 -12.82 -18.25 22.02
N ASP A 158 -11.98 -18.52 21.01
CA ASP A 158 -11.79 -17.64 19.86
C ASP A 158 -13.05 -17.56 18.97
N PHE A 159 -13.91 -18.59 19.03
CA PHE A 159 -15.18 -18.65 18.30
C PHE A 159 -16.36 -18.04 19.07
N ARG A 160 -16.14 -17.47 20.26
CA ARG A 160 -17.21 -16.83 21.02
C ARG A 160 -17.56 -15.49 20.40
N ARG A 161 -18.85 -15.22 20.25
CA ARG A 161 -19.32 -13.88 19.91
C ARG A 161 -19.06 -12.91 21.07
N GLU A 162 -18.32 -11.84 20.81
CA GLU A 162 -18.03 -10.79 21.80
C GLU A 162 -19.08 -9.68 21.79
N GLY A 163 -19.59 -9.30 20.62
CA GLY A 163 -20.64 -8.30 20.50
C GLY A 163 -21.20 -8.16 19.09
N GLU A 164 -21.54 -6.93 18.71
CA GLU A 164 -21.96 -6.63 17.34
C GLU A 164 -20.75 -6.52 16.41
N GLU A 165 -20.92 -7.10 15.22
CA GLU A 165 -19.85 -7.29 14.25
C GLU A 165 -20.35 -6.82 12.88
N HIS A 166 -19.66 -5.85 12.29
CA HIS A 166 -20.07 -5.25 11.02
C HIS A 166 -18.86 -4.75 10.22
N VAL A 167 -19.05 -4.52 8.91
CA VAL A 167 -18.01 -3.98 8.03
C VAL A 167 -18.39 -2.58 7.57
N VAL A 168 -17.45 -1.66 7.64
CA VAL A 168 -17.61 -0.29 7.15
C VAL A 168 -16.65 -0.02 5.99
N ALA A 169 -17.14 0.69 4.98
CA ALA A 169 -16.31 1.26 3.92
C ALA A 169 -15.61 2.52 4.46
N TRP A 170 -14.29 2.55 4.38
CA TRP A 170 -13.49 3.63 4.94
C TRP A 170 -12.50 4.21 3.93
N GLU A 171 -12.43 5.54 3.90
CA GLU A 171 -11.50 6.30 3.06
C GLU A 171 -10.69 7.28 3.91
N PRO A 172 -9.46 6.93 4.35
CA PRO A 172 -8.55 7.82 5.07
C PRO A 172 -8.08 9.00 4.21
N ALA A 173 -7.61 10.05 4.88
CA ALA A 173 -7.02 11.22 4.23
C ALA A 173 -5.84 10.83 3.33
N LEU A 174 -5.00 9.88 3.79
CA LEU A 174 -3.93 9.24 3.02
C LEU A 174 -4.38 8.81 1.61
N LEU A 175 -5.55 8.16 1.48
CA LEU A 175 -6.02 7.67 0.19
C LEU A 175 -6.47 8.81 -0.71
N ARG A 176 -6.99 9.88 -0.12
CA ARG A 176 -7.36 11.11 -0.84
C ARG A 176 -6.10 11.80 -1.37
N GLU A 177 -5.05 11.92 -0.57
CA GLU A 177 -3.76 12.49 -0.97
C GLU A 177 -3.11 11.67 -2.12
N VAL A 178 -3.17 10.35 -2.04
CA VAL A 178 -2.71 9.46 -3.12
C VAL A 178 -3.58 9.58 -4.37
N LYS A 179 -4.91 9.64 -4.24
CA LYS A 179 -5.82 9.86 -5.39
C LYS A 179 -5.56 11.22 -6.05
N VAL A 180 -5.39 12.29 -5.28
CA VAL A 180 -5.04 13.63 -5.79
C VAL A 180 -3.68 13.61 -6.50
N SER A 181 -2.73 12.81 -6.00
CA SER A 181 -1.43 12.60 -6.64
C SER A 181 -1.47 11.67 -7.86
N ALA A 182 -2.46 10.78 -7.96
CA ALA A 182 -2.68 9.89 -9.11
C ALA A 182 -3.49 10.55 -10.24
N ASP A 183 -4.38 11.49 -9.89
CA ASP A 183 -5.06 12.41 -10.80
C ASP A 183 -4.18 13.61 -11.19
N ALA A 184 -2.99 13.75 -10.58
CA ALA A 184 -1.95 14.59 -11.14
C ALA A 184 -1.59 14.06 -12.55
N PRO A 185 -1.32 14.94 -13.53
CA PRO A 185 -1.05 14.52 -14.89
C PRO A 185 0.01 13.43 -14.91
N LYS A 186 -0.30 12.27 -15.51
CA LYS A 186 0.59 11.10 -15.63
C LYS A 186 2.01 11.58 -15.93
N GLU A 187 3.03 10.99 -15.30
CA GLU A 187 4.48 11.27 -15.46
C GLU A 187 4.94 11.42 -16.94
N THR A 188 4.17 10.90 -17.90
CA THR A 188 4.36 11.10 -19.34
C THR A 188 4.07 12.53 -19.82
N ASP A 189 3.05 13.20 -19.28
CA ASP A 189 2.71 14.59 -19.61
C ASP A 189 3.64 15.60 -18.88
N GLU A 190 4.02 15.36 -17.63
CA GLU A 190 5.03 16.17 -16.94
C GLU A 190 6.39 16.12 -17.65
N ARG A 191 6.81 14.93 -18.10
CA ARG A 191 8.04 14.79 -18.91
C ARG A 191 7.92 15.46 -20.27
N LYS A 192 6.72 15.57 -20.87
CA LYS A 192 6.52 16.33 -22.11
C LYS A 192 6.72 17.82 -21.86
N VAL A 193 6.10 18.38 -20.81
CA VAL A 193 6.28 19.80 -20.44
C VAL A 193 7.74 20.07 -20.10
N LEU A 194 8.37 19.21 -19.29
CA LEU A 194 9.78 19.34 -18.94
C LEU A 194 10.69 19.25 -20.17
N ALA A 195 10.37 18.41 -21.16
CA ALA A 195 11.12 18.33 -22.42
C ALA A 195 10.95 19.57 -23.31
N GLN A 196 9.88 20.35 -23.15
CA GLN A 196 9.71 21.64 -23.83
C GLN A 196 10.60 22.73 -23.21
N VAL A 197 10.80 22.70 -21.88
CA VAL A 197 11.49 23.76 -21.14
C VAL A 197 12.89 23.40 -20.62
N ALA A 198 13.33 22.15 -20.76
CA ALA A 198 14.64 21.69 -20.26
C ALA A 198 15.24 20.55 -21.11
N ASP A 199 16.57 20.46 -21.09
CA ASP A 199 17.34 19.38 -21.69
C ASP A 199 17.68 18.31 -20.66
N ASP A 200 17.35 17.05 -20.93
CA ASP A 200 17.82 15.91 -20.14
C ASP A 200 19.32 15.65 -20.37
N TRP A 201 20.16 16.07 -19.43
CA TRP A 201 21.61 15.91 -19.51
C TRP A 201 22.06 14.48 -19.24
N VAL A 202 21.35 13.70 -18.42
CA VAL A 202 21.68 12.28 -18.18
C VAL A 202 21.35 11.45 -19.41
N GLY A 203 20.19 11.66 -20.01
CA GLY A 203 19.79 11.04 -21.28
C GLY A 203 20.66 11.45 -22.46
N ARG A 204 21.15 12.70 -22.51
CA ARG A 204 22.15 13.12 -23.50
C ARG A 204 23.51 12.46 -23.27
N ALA A 205 23.95 12.35 -22.02
CA ALA A 205 25.20 11.68 -21.66
C ALA A 205 25.16 10.17 -22.02
N SER A 206 24.02 9.50 -21.79
CA SER A 206 23.86 8.08 -22.13
C SER A 206 23.96 7.83 -23.63
N LYS A 207 23.51 8.78 -24.45
CA LYS A 207 23.59 8.77 -25.93
C LYS A 207 24.90 9.35 -26.48
N GLY A 208 25.85 9.72 -25.63
CA GLY A 208 27.11 10.35 -26.06
C GLY A 208 26.97 11.77 -26.63
N LYS A 209 25.82 12.43 -26.42
CA LYS A 209 25.49 13.78 -26.93
C LYS A 209 25.76 14.90 -25.92
N LEU A 210 26.26 14.57 -24.73
CA LEU A 210 26.76 15.53 -23.75
C LEU A 210 28.29 15.45 -23.77
N PRO A 211 29.01 16.59 -23.97
CA PRO A 211 30.47 16.59 -23.94
C PRO A 211 30.98 16.10 -22.59
N ARG A 212 31.87 15.11 -22.61
CA ARG A 212 32.54 14.62 -21.40
C ARG A 212 33.54 15.68 -20.94
N PRO A 213 33.41 16.21 -19.71
CA PRO A 213 34.40 17.12 -19.16
C PRO A 213 35.80 16.47 -19.09
N VAL A 214 36.83 17.30 -19.23
CA VAL A 214 38.24 16.90 -19.07
C VAL A 214 38.69 17.21 -17.65
N GLY A 215 39.43 16.28 -17.04
CA GLY A 215 39.94 16.40 -15.68
C GLY A 215 38.98 15.88 -14.62
N GLU A 216 39.36 16.01 -13.35
CA GLU A 216 38.53 15.62 -12.21
C GLU A 216 37.63 16.79 -11.73
N PRO A 217 36.44 16.48 -11.19
CA PRO A 217 35.57 17.50 -10.60
C PRO A 217 36.23 18.15 -9.39
N ARG A 218 36.30 19.48 -9.40
CA ARG A 218 36.96 20.29 -8.37
C ARG A 218 36.23 20.23 -7.03
N VAL A 219 34.90 20.09 -7.08
CA VAL A 219 34.02 20.10 -5.91
C VAL A 219 33.30 18.76 -5.70
N LYS A 220 33.90 17.66 -6.17
CA LYS A 220 33.36 16.30 -6.09
C LYS A 220 32.89 15.93 -4.68
N SER A 221 33.72 16.20 -3.67
CA SER A 221 33.43 15.91 -2.26
C SER A 221 32.19 16.66 -1.74
N SER A 222 31.84 17.80 -2.35
CA SER A 222 30.70 18.63 -1.94
C SER A 222 29.37 18.14 -2.52
N TRP A 223 29.34 17.77 -3.81
CA TRP A 223 28.10 17.36 -4.47
C TRP A 223 27.86 15.84 -4.47
N LEU A 224 28.91 15.02 -4.38
CA LEU A 224 28.75 13.56 -4.42
C LEU A 224 27.85 13.02 -3.29
N PRO A 225 27.97 13.47 -2.02
CA PRO A 225 27.05 13.05 -0.95
C PRO A 225 25.60 13.50 -1.18
N ALA A 226 25.39 14.61 -1.89
CA ALA A 226 24.06 15.12 -2.18
C ALA A 226 23.32 14.27 -3.22
N ILE A 227 24.06 13.63 -4.14
CA ILE A 227 23.48 12.76 -5.17
C ILE A 227 23.53 11.26 -4.83
N SER A 228 24.34 10.85 -3.84
CA SER A 228 24.51 9.44 -3.46
C SER A 228 23.52 8.95 -2.39
N GLN A 229 22.86 9.86 -1.67
CA GLN A 229 21.95 9.50 -0.57
C GLN A 229 20.67 8.78 -1.03
N ASP A 230 20.10 8.05 -0.08
CA ASP A 230 18.87 7.27 -0.14
C ASP A 230 17.74 8.02 -0.90
N PRO A 231 17.07 7.38 -1.89
CA PRO A 231 15.89 7.93 -2.56
C PRO A 231 14.77 8.43 -1.64
N SER A 232 14.76 8.01 -0.36
CA SER A 232 13.80 8.44 0.66
C SER A 232 14.07 9.82 1.27
N ARG A 233 15.21 10.46 0.97
CA ARG A 233 15.55 11.80 1.48
C ARG A 233 15.39 12.88 0.41
N PRO A 234 14.86 14.07 0.76
CA PRO A 234 14.75 15.17 -0.18
C PRO A 234 16.15 15.61 -0.67
N LEU A 235 16.30 15.75 -1.99
CA LEU A 235 17.52 16.26 -2.61
C LEU A 235 17.82 17.66 -2.07
N ARG A 236 19.07 17.90 -1.65
CA ARG A 236 19.52 19.22 -1.20
C ARG A 236 19.73 20.14 -2.40
N SER A 237 19.30 21.39 -2.31
CA SER A 237 19.62 22.42 -3.30
C SER A 237 21.13 22.71 -3.27
N LEU A 238 21.77 22.65 -4.45
CA LEU A 238 23.19 22.99 -4.63
C LEU A 238 23.30 24.29 -5.43
N LEU A 239 24.12 25.22 -4.94
CA LEU A 239 24.42 26.48 -5.62
C LEU A 239 25.92 26.56 -5.92
N PHE A 240 26.26 26.62 -7.21
CA PHE A 240 27.65 26.82 -7.65
C PHE A 240 27.94 28.32 -7.77
N VAL A 241 28.84 28.83 -6.92
CA VAL A 241 29.21 30.26 -6.89
C VAL A 241 30.63 30.44 -7.41
N GLY A 242 30.85 31.49 -8.20
CA GLY A 242 32.15 31.87 -8.75
C GLY A 242 31.99 32.75 -9.99
N ASP A 243 33.09 33.28 -10.52
CA ASP A 243 33.07 34.17 -11.69
C ASP A 243 32.54 33.50 -12.96
N SER A 244 32.14 34.29 -13.94
CA SER A 244 31.76 33.74 -15.25
C SER A 244 32.96 33.04 -15.90
N GLY A 245 32.73 31.90 -16.57
CA GLY A 245 33.80 31.17 -17.27
C GLY A 245 34.65 30.23 -16.40
N VAL A 246 34.54 30.23 -15.07
CA VAL A 246 35.36 29.37 -14.18
C VAL A 246 35.04 27.86 -14.26
N GLY A 247 34.08 27.46 -15.09
CA GLY A 247 33.71 26.05 -15.29
C GLY A 247 32.56 25.54 -14.41
N LYS A 248 31.72 26.41 -13.85
CA LYS A 248 30.51 26.00 -13.09
C LYS A 248 29.64 24.99 -13.86
N THR A 249 29.40 25.26 -15.13
CA THR A 249 28.65 24.36 -16.03
C THR A 249 29.37 23.03 -16.25
N THR A 250 30.70 23.03 -16.26
CA THR A 250 31.54 21.84 -16.38
C THR A 250 31.39 20.94 -15.15
N GLU A 251 31.31 21.51 -13.95
CA GLU A 251 31.00 20.76 -12.73
C GLU A 251 29.60 20.10 -12.80
N VAL A 252 28.59 20.81 -13.29
CA VAL A 252 27.24 20.23 -13.46
C VAL A 252 27.25 19.08 -14.50
N ARG A 253 28.11 19.15 -15.53
CA ARG A 253 28.30 18.02 -16.45
C ARG A 253 28.96 16.81 -15.77
N HIS A 254 29.91 17.03 -14.85
CA HIS A 254 30.45 15.94 -14.04
C HIS A 254 29.35 15.26 -13.21
N VAL A 255 28.43 16.03 -12.64
CA VAL A 255 27.25 15.49 -11.92
C VAL A 255 26.38 14.64 -12.84
N ALA A 256 26.09 15.09 -14.07
CA ALA A 256 25.31 14.32 -15.05
C ALA A 256 25.92 12.94 -15.35
N HIS A 257 27.24 12.89 -15.55
CA HIS A 257 27.96 11.64 -15.80
C HIS A 257 28.03 10.74 -14.55
N ALA A 258 28.13 11.31 -13.36
CA ALA A 258 28.10 10.56 -12.11
C ALA A 258 26.72 9.91 -11.87
N LEU A 259 25.63 10.64 -12.13
CA LEU A 259 24.26 10.11 -12.06
C LEU A 259 24.03 8.98 -13.06
N LEU A 260 24.57 9.11 -14.29
CA LEU A 260 24.52 8.04 -15.29
C LEU A 260 25.24 6.77 -14.81
N ALA A 261 26.41 6.91 -14.17
CA ALA A 261 27.17 5.78 -13.64
C ALA A 261 26.40 5.06 -12.51
N LEU A 262 25.86 5.83 -11.54
CA LEU A 262 25.03 5.31 -10.45
C LEU A 262 23.78 4.57 -10.98
N GLY A 263 23.16 5.10 -12.05
CA GLY A 263 22.01 4.48 -12.68
C GLY A 263 22.30 3.12 -13.30
N ARG A 264 23.50 2.93 -13.87
CA ARG A 264 23.95 1.64 -14.44
C ARG A 264 24.17 0.58 -13.36
N GLU A 265 24.69 0.99 -12.20
CA GLU A 265 24.97 0.10 -11.07
C GLU A 265 23.68 -0.41 -10.40
N ARG A 266 22.65 0.44 -10.32
CA ARG A 266 21.43 0.14 -9.54
C ARG A 266 20.38 -0.72 -10.26
N LYS A 267 20.59 -1.12 -11.53
CA LYS A 267 19.86 -2.06 -12.42
C LYS A 267 18.31 -2.11 -12.42
N ASN A 268 17.60 -1.47 -11.50
CA ASN A 268 16.15 -1.57 -11.33
C ASN A 268 15.52 -0.41 -10.54
N THR A 269 16.28 0.61 -10.15
CA THR A 269 15.76 1.82 -9.48
C THR A 269 15.78 2.99 -10.46
N ARG A 270 14.68 3.78 -10.54
CA ARG A 270 14.60 5.02 -11.32
C ARG A 270 15.89 5.83 -11.09
N SER A 271 16.73 5.93 -12.12
CA SER A 271 17.93 6.76 -12.04
C SER A 271 17.50 8.23 -11.96
N PRO A 272 18.04 9.03 -11.01
CA PRO A 272 17.68 10.44 -10.93
C PRO A 272 18.06 11.15 -12.24
N GLY A 273 17.11 11.86 -12.84
CA GLY A 273 17.37 12.70 -14.02
C GLY A 273 18.07 14.00 -13.61
N LEU A 274 18.82 14.60 -14.54
CA LEU A 274 19.34 15.97 -14.41
C LEU A 274 18.87 16.76 -15.63
N PHE A 275 18.05 17.77 -15.39
CA PHE A 275 17.45 18.59 -16.42
C PHE A 275 18.02 20.01 -16.36
N ALA A 276 18.55 20.49 -17.49
CA ALA A 276 19.07 21.84 -17.59
C ALA A 276 18.07 22.73 -18.32
N THR A 277 17.65 23.81 -17.67
CA THR A 277 16.79 24.84 -18.26
C THR A 277 17.56 26.13 -18.48
N SER A 278 17.01 27.04 -19.28
CA SER A 278 17.52 28.39 -19.48
C SER A 278 16.37 29.39 -19.41
N ALA A 279 16.69 30.63 -19.01
CA ALA A 279 15.71 31.71 -18.97
C ALA A 279 15.06 31.92 -20.34
N GLU A 280 15.84 31.87 -21.42
CA GLU A 280 15.33 32.01 -22.80
C GLU A 280 14.28 30.95 -23.15
N ARG A 281 14.50 29.69 -22.72
CA ARG A 281 13.57 28.60 -23.03
C ARG A 281 12.29 28.68 -22.21
N LEU A 282 12.35 29.21 -21.00
CA LEU A 282 11.16 29.47 -20.18
C LEU A 282 10.34 30.65 -20.71
N LEU A 283 11.00 31.66 -21.30
CA LEU A 283 10.34 32.84 -21.86
C LEU A 283 9.80 32.62 -23.29
N ALA A 284 10.33 31.65 -24.03
CA ALA A 284 9.92 31.37 -25.39
C ALA A 284 8.44 30.95 -25.47
N GLY A 285 7.65 31.68 -26.27
CA GLY A 285 6.22 31.40 -26.47
C GLY A 285 5.29 32.06 -25.45
N MET A 286 5.82 32.85 -24.51
CA MET A 286 5.02 33.58 -23.54
C MET A 286 4.62 34.95 -24.08
N ILE A 287 3.32 35.14 -24.26
CA ILE A 287 2.72 36.35 -24.86
C ILE A 287 1.92 37.14 -23.81
N TYR A 288 1.51 36.49 -22.71
CA TYR A 288 0.65 37.10 -21.69
C TYR A 288 1.37 37.23 -20.34
N LEU A 289 1.06 38.31 -19.63
CA LEU A 289 1.55 38.57 -18.27
C LEU A 289 1.03 37.47 -17.33
N GLY A 290 1.91 36.87 -16.52
CA GLY A 290 1.57 35.78 -15.60
C GLY A 290 1.75 34.36 -16.14
N MET A 291 2.24 34.19 -17.39
CA MET A 291 2.51 32.84 -17.91
C MET A 291 3.78 32.19 -17.33
N TRP A 292 4.73 32.95 -16.76
CA TRP A 292 5.97 32.46 -16.15
C TRP A 292 6.08 32.67 -14.63
N GLN A 293 5.12 33.38 -14.02
CA GLN A 293 5.07 33.62 -12.57
C GLN A 293 4.17 32.58 -11.91
#